data_AF-A0A661S2X3-F1
#
_entry.id   AF-A0A661S2X3-F1
#
_cell.length_a   1.000
_cell.length_b   1.000
_cell.length_c   1.000
_cell.angle_alpha   90.00
_cell.angle_beta   90.00
_cell.angle_gamma   90.00
#
_symmetry.space_group_name_H-M   'P 1'
#
loop_
_entity.id
_entity.type
_entity.pdbx_description
1 polymer ?
#
loop_
_entity_poly.entity_id
_entity_poly.type
_entity_poly.pdbx_seq_one_letter_code
_entity_poly.pdbx_strand_id
1 'polypeptide(L)'
;RTADTDAFTVTFSESGIAGGLTLPLGLDGAAGTDYGFETQAWNSRTGAYETTVVADSVIPVSLKPGDTSLPVRVVRLTDSAEDAPETVSVTLLPKGDFYDLGDVRSVTLTVSETGEATEPSVTHHSADYSPADFEISLSELLRVIQLYNGISYYCDPDGEDGYRFGEVGPKTCAPHTLDYNPQDWRISLGELLRVIQFYNSGGYTRSVGGEDGFSPKK
;
A
#
# COMPACT_ATOMS: atom_id res chain seq x y z
N ARG A 1 12.33 3.74 -21.84
CA ARG A 1 12.63 3.95 -20.41
C ARG A 1 12.17 5.34 -20.03
N THR A 2 10.86 5.50 -19.88
CA THR A 2 10.25 6.64 -19.20
C THR A 2 10.39 6.33 -17.71
N ALA A 3 11.06 7.19 -16.95
CA ALA A 3 11.10 7.05 -15.51
C ALA A 3 9.72 7.44 -14.98
N ASP A 4 9.04 6.53 -14.29
CA ASP A 4 7.96 6.89 -13.39
C ASP A 4 8.53 7.84 -12.34
N THR A 5 8.15 9.11 -12.39
CA THR A 5 8.60 10.12 -11.43
C THR A 5 7.36 10.82 -10.86
N ASP A 6 6.66 10.10 -9.99
CA ASP A 6 5.58 10.57 -9.14
C ASP A 6 6.09 11.23 -7.84
N ALA A 7 7.42 11.30 -7.67
CA ALA A 7 8.06 11.83 -6.47
C ALA A 7 9.03 12.99 -6.76
N PHE A 8 9.17 13.86 -5.77
CA PHE A 8 10.14 14.94 -5.73
C PHE A 8 10.71 15.10 -4.32
N THR A 9 11.72 15.94 -4.17
CA THR A 9 12.33 16.23 -2.86
C THR A 9 12.33 17.73 -2.63
N VAL A 10 11.82 18.14 -1.47
CA VAL A 10 11.98 19.52 -0.99
C VAL A 10 13.27 19.58 -0.19
N THR A 11 14.20 20.42 -0.62
CA THR A 11 15.45 20.66 0.07
C THR A 11 15.43 22.00 0.80
N PHE A 12 15.94 22.00 2.01
CA PHE A 12 16.05 23.19 2.85
C PHE A 12 17.51 23.62 2.91
N SER A 13 17.76 24.92 2.82
CA SER A 13 19.12 25.48 2.91
C SER A 13 19.69 25.42 4.33
N GLU A 14 18.83 25.29 5.34
CA GLU A 14 19.19 25.27 6.75
C GLU A 14 18.71 23.98 7.43
N SER A 15 19.49 23.49 8.39
CA SER A 15 19.15 22.31 9.20
C SER A 15 18.27 22.62 10.41
N GLY A 16 18.07 23.90 10.72
CA GLY A 16 17.21 24.39 11.80
C GLY A 16 15.80 24.72 11.30
N ILE A 17 14.99 23.69 11.05
CA ILE A 17 13.61 23.91 10.58
C ILE A 17 12.72 24.36 11.74
N ALA A 18 12.00 25.46 11.56
CA ALA A 18 11.04 25.96 12.54
C ALA A 18 9.94 24.91 12.82
N GLY A 19 9.68 24.66 14.10
CA GLY A 19 8.60 23.76 14.52
C GLY A 19 7.25 24.26 14.00
N GLY A 20 6.46 23.36 13.40
CA GLY A 20 5.15 23.70 12.82
C GLY A 20 5.22 24.36 11.45
N LEU A 21 6.36 24.31 10.76
CA LEU A 21 6.47 24.71 9.37
C LEU A 21 5.52 23.89 8.49
N THR A 22 4.85 24.56 7.54
CA THR A 22 4.01 23.92 6.52
C THR A 22 4.37 24.39 5.13
N LEU A 23 4.29 23.49 4.16
CA LEU A 23 4.56 23.72 2.74
C LEU A 23 3.24 23.68 1.96
N PRO A 24 2.64 24.84 1.66
CA PRO A 24 1.55 24.91 0.68
C PRO A 24 2.06 24.56 -0.72
N LEU A 25 1.40 23.59 -1.34
CA LEU A 25 1.62 23.17 -2.71
C LEU A 25 0.40 23.56 -3.55
N GLY A 26 0.64 24.09 -4.75
CA GLY A 26 -0.36 24.24 -5.80
C GLY A 26 -0.32 23.02 -6.71
N LEU A 27 -1.49 22.49 -7.05
CA LEU A 27 -1.68 21.44 -8.05
C LEU A 27 -2.40 22.03 -9.26
N ASP A 28 -1.84 21.82 -10.45
CA ASP A 28 -2.46 22.18 -11.73
C ASP A 28 -2.42 20.96 -12.68
N GLY A 29 -3.54 20.68 -13.36
CA GLY A 29 -3.77 19.43 -14.11
C GLY A 29 -5.24 19.00 -14.17
N ALA A 30 -5.55 17.94 -14.92
CA ALA A 30 -6.91 17.52 -15.25
C ALA A 30 -7.77 17.05 -14.05
N ALA A 31 -7.15 16.68 -12.92
CA ALA A 31 -7.85 16.11 -11.76
C ALA A 31 -7.34 16.65 -10.41
N GLY A 32 -7.29 17.98 -10.23
CA GLY A 32 -6.77 18.62 -9.00
C GLY A 32 -7.44 18.25 -7.67
N THR A 33 -8.56 17.50 -7.69
CA THR A 33 -9.24 16.96 -6.49
C THR A 33 -8.90 15.51 -6.18
N ASP A 34 -8.26 14.79 -7.10
CA ASP A 34 -8.03 13.35 -7.03
C ASP A 34 -6.61 12.98 -6.60
N TYR A 35 -5.81 13.97 -6.21
CA TYR A 35 -4.42 13.78 -5.77
C TYR A 35 -4.17 14.34 -4.37
N GLY A 36 -3.28 13.67 -3.66
CA GLY A 36 -2.73 14.07 -2.37
C GLY A 36 -1.23 13.84 -2.35
N PHE A 37 -0.64 14.02 -1.19
CA PHE A 37 0.81 13.92 -1.01
C PHE A 37 1.14 12.90 0.08
N GLU A 38 1.97 11.93 -0.25
CA GLU A 38 2.63 11.08 0.72
C GLU A 38 3.98 11.70 1.08
N THR A 39 4.25 11.83 2.37
CA THR A 39 5.50 12.37 2.92
C THR A 39 5.92 11.57 4.15
N GLN A 40 7.08 11.89 4.70
CA GLN A 40 7.56 11.34 5.97
C GLN A 40 7.52 12.39 7.07
N ALA A 41 7.11 11.97 8.27
CA ALA A 41 7.13 12.78 9.48
C ALA A 41 8.04 12.12 10.53
N TRP A 42 9.03 12.87 11.02
CA TRP A 42 9.89 12.40 12.10
C TRP A 42 9.11 12.27 13.41
N ASN A 43 9.14 11.08 14.02
CA ASN A 43 8.58 10.83 15.34
C ASN A 43 9.72 10.66 16.35
N SER A 44 9.88 11.66 17.23
CA SER A 44 10.96 11.67 18.22
C SER A 44 10.78 10.64 19.35
N ARG A 45 9.57 10.08 19.51
CA ARG A 45 9.29 9.06 20.53
C ARG A 45 9.69 7.67 20.05
N THR A 46 9.43 7.37 18.77
CA THR A 46 9.78 6.08 18.15
C THR A 46 11.20 6.11 17.57
N GLY A 47 11.76 7.29 17.30
CA GLY A 47 13.08 7.45 16.71
C GLY A 47 13.11 7.07 15.23
N ALA A 48 11.97 7.15 14.55
CA ALA A 48 11.78 6.76 13.16
C ALA A 48 10.97 7.81 12.39
N TYR A 49 11.09 7.76 11.07
CA TYR A 49 10.19 8.45 10.15
C TYR A 49 8.95 7.60 9.92
N GLU A 50 7.78 8.21 10.02
CA GLU A 50 6.49 7.60 9.79
C GLU A 50 5.85 8.20 8.54
N THR A 51 5.36 7.36 7.64
CA THR A 51 4.69 7.80 6.42
C THR A 51 3.35 8.46 6.76
N THR A 52 3.07 9.59 6.12
CA THR A 52 1.82 10.35 6.29
C THR A 52 1.28 10.76 4.93
N VAL A 53 -0.02 10.55 4.72
CA VAL A 53 -0.74 11.02 3.54
C VAL A 53 -1.50 12.29 3.89
N VAL A 54 -1.36 13.31 3.03
CA VAL A 54 -1.86 14.66 3.22
C VAL A 54 -2.74 15.03 2.03
N ALA A 55 -4.03 15.21 2.28
CA ALA A 55 -5.02 15.48 1.23
C ALA A 55 -5.20 16.98 0.92
N ASP A 56 -4.82 17.87 1.83
CA ASP A 56 -5.15 19.31 1.80
C ASP A 56 -4.09 20.17 1.09
N SER A 57 -3.19 19.57 0.30
CA SER A 57 -2.08 20.25 -0.39
C SER A 57 -1.19 21.13 0.51
N VAL A 58 -1.24 20.92 1.83
CA VAL A 58 -0.43 21.65 2.81
C VAL A 58 0.37 20.65 3.63
N ILE A 59 1.63 20.45 3.27
CA ILE A 59 2.46 19.42 3.91
C ILE A 59 3.05 19.95 5.22
N PRO A 60 2.76 19.33 6.39
CA PRO A 60 3.47 19.64 7.62
C PRO A 60 4.91 19.10 7.54
N VAL A 61 5.88 19.96 7.88
CA VAL A 61 7.30 19.57 7.88
C VAL A 61 7.67 19.05 9.27
N SER A 62 8.03 17.77 9.34
CA SER A 62 8.59 17.15 10.54
C SER A 62 9.85 16.37 10.15
N LEU A 63 11.01 17.00 10.31
CA LEU A 63 12.31 16.39 10.04
C LEU A 63 13.07 16.11 11.34
N LYS A 64 13.91 15.08 11.32
CA LYS A 64 14.88 14.85 12.38
C LYS A 64 15.83 16.05 12.45
N PRO A 65 16.22 16.52 13.65
CA PRO A 65 17.18 17.61 13.78
C PRO A 65 18.47 17.31 13.01
N GLY A 66 18.85 18.21 12.09
CA GLY A 66 20.00 18.04 11.22
C GLY A 66 19.65 17.68 9.77
N ASP A 67 18.48 17.09 9.53
CA ASP A 67 18.04 16.71 8.18
C ASP A 67 17.50 17.94 7.42
N THR A 68 17.77 17.98 6.11
CA THR A 68 17.44 19.11 5.24
C THR A 68 16.69 18.68 3.98
N SER A 69 16.18 17.45 3.94
CA SER A 69 15.51 16.89 2.76
C SER A 69 14.21 16.23 3.18
N LEU A 70 13.11 16.61 2.54
CA LEU A 70 11.80 16.02 2.71
C LEU A 70 11.38 15.36 1.38
N PRO A 71 11.39 14.02 1.28
CA PRO A 71 10.83 13.35 0.12
C PRO A 71 9.31 13.48 0.13
N VAL A 72 8.74 13.82 -1.03
CA VAL A 72 7.30 13.96 -1.23
C VAL A 72 6.91 13.19 -2.49
N ARG A 73 5.87 12.37 -2.38
CA ARG A 73 5.27 11.62 -3.49
C ARG A 73 3.86 12.12 -3.73
N VAL A 74 3.49 12.33 -4.99
CA VAL A 74 2.10 12.61 -5.38
C VAL A 74 1.38 11.27 -5.50
N VAL A 75 0.28 11.12 -4.75
CA VAL A 75 -0.52 9.90 -4.71
C VAL A 75 -1.96 10.21 -5.11
N ARG A 76 -2.66 9.26 -5.72
CA ARG A 76 -4.09 9.39 -6.00
C ARG A 76 -4.92 9.17 -4.73
N LEU A 77 -5.96 9.98 -4.53
CA LEU A 77 -6.89 9.90 -3.41
C LEU A 77 -8.19 9.16 -3.77
N THR A 78 -8.55 9.05 -5.05
CA THR A 78 -9.75 8.36 -5.52
C THR A 78 -9.40 7.16 -6.42
N ASP A 79 -10.20 6.10 -6.33
CA ASP A 79 -10.16 4.90 -7.19
C ASP A 79 -10.91 5.14 -8.51
N SER A 80 -11.00 6.39 -8.96
CA SER A 80 -11.56 6.69 -10.28
C SER A 80 -10.51 6.25 -11.30
N ALA A 81 -10.61 4.98 -11.71
CA ALA A 81 -9.79 4.37 -12.73
C ALA A 81 -9.99 5.10 -14.09
N GLU A 82 -9.32 6.23 -14.28
CA GLU A 82 -8.88 6.63 -15.60
C GLU A 82 -7.51 5.98 -15.84
N ASP A 83 -7.52 4.95 -16.70
CA ASP A 83 -6.41 4.08 -17.05
C ASP A 83 -5.24 4.78 -17.80
N ALA A 84 -5.24 6.12 -17.87
CA ALA A 84 -4.21 6.90 -18.55
C ALA A 84 -3.28 7.59 -17.56
N PRO A 85 -1.95 7.59 -17.80
CA PRO A 85 -1.03 8.39 -17.01
C PRO A 85 -1.37 9.87 -17.14
N GLU A 86 -1.52 10.56 -16.01
CA GLU A 86 -1.83 11.98 -15.98
C GLU A 86 -0.58 12.79 -15.68
N THR A 87 -0.53 14.00 -16.23
CA THR A 87 0.55 14.94 -15.92
C THR A 87 0.03 15.95 -14.90
N VAL A 88 0.71 16.02 -13.76
CA VAL A 88 0.41 16.94 -12.67
C VAL A 88 1.56 17.92 -12.52
N SER A 89 1.25 19.21 -12.48
CA SER A 89 2.24 20.25 -12.16
C SER A 89 2.11 20.64 -10.70
N VAL A 90 3.14 20.32 -9.92
CA VAL A 90 3.25 20.68 -8.50
C VAL A 90 4.07 21.96 -8.39
N THR A 91 3.53 22.98 -7.73
CA THR A 91 4.22 24.25 -7.46
C THR A 91 4.32 24.49 -5.97
N LEU A 92 5.52 24.64 -5.43
CA LEU A 92 5.72 25.10 -4.06
C LEU A 92 5.38 26.59 -3.99
N LEU A 93 4.40 26.92 -3.15
CA LEU A 93 3.93 28.29 -2.98
C LEU A 93 4.80 29.01 -1.94
N PRO A 94 5.11 30.31 -2.13
CA PRO A 94 5.92 31.05 -1.17
C PRO A 94 5.16 31.24 0.15
N LYS A 95 5.90 31.23 1.26
CA LYS A 95 5.36 31.55 2.59
C LYS A 95 6.32 32.52 3.28
N GLY A 96 6.23 33.79 2.89
CA GLY A 96 7.23 34.83 3.17
C GLY A 96 7.58 35.09 4.64
N ASP A 97 6.78 34.61 5.59
CA ASP A 97 7.11 34.68 7.03
C ASP A 97 8.01 33.52 7.49
N PHE A 98 8.24 32.51 6.64
CA PHE A 98 8.90 31.25 7.01
C PHE A 98 10.04 30.86 6.09
N TYR A 99 9.90 31.08 4.78
CA TYR A 99 10.93 30.73 3.80
C TYR A 99 10.81 31.54 2.51
N ASP A 100 11.93 31.67 1.84
CA ASP A 100 12.03 32.10 0.45
C ASP A 100 12.22 30.88 -0.47
N LEU A 101 11.76 31.00 -1.71
CA LEU A 101 11.90 29.94 -2.71
C LEU A 101 13.22 30.09 -3.47
N GLY A 102 13.90 28.96 -3.71
CA GLY A 102 15.03 28.89 -4.63
C GLY A 102 14.61 28.91 -6.11
N ASP A 103 15.59 28.69 -6.99
CA ASP A 103 15.42 28.81 -8.45
C ASP A 103 14.37 27.83 -9.02
N VAL A 104 14.24 26.64 -8.44
CA VAL A 104 13.25 25.63 -8.85
C VAL A 104 12.12 25.59 -7.84
N ARG A 105 10.91 25.99 -8.27
CA ARG A 105 9.70 26.02 -7.45
C ARG A 105 8.54 25.22 -8.00
N SER A 106 8.67 24.70 -9.22
CA SER A 106 7.63 23.91 -9.88
C SER A 106 8.25 22.68 -10.52
N VAL A 107 7.55 21.55 -10.40
CA VAL A 107 7.91 20.30 -11.05
C VAL A 107 6.69 19.76 -11.76
N THR A 108 6.88 19.28 -12.98
CA THR A 108 5.84 18.57 -13.72
C THR A 108 6.15 17.08 -13.59
N LEU A 109 5.21 16.36 -12.99
CA LEU A 109 5.30 14.93 -12.71
C LEU A 109 4.31 14.20 -13.59
N THR A 110 4.71 13.07 -14.14
CA THR A 110 3.74 12.13 -14.71
C THR A 110 3.36 11.18 -13.59
N VAL A 111 2.12 11.29 -13.14
CA VAL A 111 1.55 10.37 -12.17
C VAL A 111 0.91 9.25 -12.98
N SER A 112 1.73 8.25 -13.28
CA SER A 112 1.28 6.91 -13.62
C SER A 112 0.74 6.22 -12.37
N GLU A 113 -0.07 5.18 -12.56
CA GLU A 113 -0.18 4.20 -11.47
C GLU A 113 1.24 3.73 -11.15
N THR A 114 1.63 3.75 -9.88
CA THR A 114 2.95 3.34 -9.40
C THR A 114 3.38 2.04 -10.09
N GLY A 115 4.23 2.19 -11.11
CA GLY A 115 4.78 1.10 -11.89
C GLY A 115 5.99 0.50 -11.22
N GLU A 116 5.80 -0.04 -10.01
CA GLU A 116 6.37 -1.35 -9.72
C GLU A 116 5.28 -2.23 -9.09
N ALA A 117 4.21 -2.43 -9.85
CA ALA A 117 3.49 -3.68 -9.83
C ALA A 117 3.97 -4.48 -11.05
N THR A 118 4.76 -5.51 -10.80
CA THR A 118 4.94 -6.66 -11.69
C THR A 118 3.58 -7.16 -12.15
N GLU A 119 3.08 -6.69 -13.31
CA GLU A 119 1.67 -6.89 -13.70
C GLU A 119 0.72 -6.40 -12.57
N PRO A 120 -0.62 -6.48 -12.64
CA PRO A 120 -1.27 -6.89 -11.42
C PRO A 120 -0.58 -8.20 -11.02
N SER A 121 0.23 -8.20 -9.96
CA SER A 121 0.16 -9.35 -9.08
C SER A 121 -1.29 -9.29 -8.61
N VAL A 122 -2.11 -10.05 -9.33
CA VAL A 122 -3.41 -10.42 -8.87
C VAL A 122 -3.13 -11.02 -7.50
N THR A 123 -3.27 -10.25 -6.42
CA THR A 123 -3.48 -10.81 -5.08
C THR A 123 -4.82 -11.52 -5.13
N HIS A 124 -4.77 -12.67 -5.77
CA HIS A 124 -5.63 -13.80 -5.55
C HIS A 124 -5.51 -14.17 -4.07
N HIS A 125 -6.51 -14.88 -3.60
CA HIS A 125 -6.50 -15.48 -2.30
C HIS A 125 -5.26 -16.40 -2.15
N SER A 126 -4.61 -16.47 -0.98
CA SER A 126 -3.40 -17.31 -0.76
C SER A 126 -3.64 -18.79 -1.08
N ALA A 127 -4.90 -19.24 -0.98
CA ALA A 127 -5.28 -20.60 -1.35
C ALA A 127 -5.33 -20.85 -2.87
N ASP A 128 -5.36 -19.82 -3.70
CA ASP A 128 -5.41 -19.89 -5.16
C ASP A 128 -4.00 -19.71 -5.73
N TYR A 129 -3.20 -20.77 -5.74
CA TYR A 129 -1.76 -20.69 -6.01
C TYR A 129 -1.32 -21.53 -7.22
N SER A 130 -2.15 -22.44 -7.74
CA SER A 130 -1.71 -23.38 -8.77
C SER A 130 -2.84 -23.93 -9.67
N PRO A 131 -3.14 -23.25 -10.79
CA PRO A 131 -2.71 -21.89 -11.14
C PRO A 131 -3.52 -20.85 -10.37
N ALA A 132 -2.95 -19.67 -10.16
CA ALA A 132 -3.69 -18.52 -9.67
C ALA A 132 -4.71 -18.02 -10.72
N ASP A 133 -5.97 -18.44 -10.64
CA ASP A 133 -6.98 -18.21 -11.68
C ASP A 133 -8.34 -17.69 -11.16
N PHE A 134 -8.40 -17.26 -9.90
CA PHE A 134 -9.60 -16.82 -9.17
C PHE A 134 -10.65 -17.92 -8.96
N GLU A 135 -10.29 -19.18 -9.18
CA GLU A 135 -11.11 -20.35 -8.87
C GLU A 135 -10.38 -21.23 -7.86
N ILE A 136 -11.03 -21.55 -6.74
CA ILE A 136 -10.44 -22.50 -5.80
C ILE A 136 -10.63 -23.89 -6.39
N SER A 137 -9.54 -24.56 -6.78
CA SER A 137 -9.56 -25.95 -7.19
C SER A 137 -9.75 -26.90 -6.01
N LEU A 138 -10.07 -28.17 -6.28
CA LEU A 138 -10.18 -29.17 -5.21
C LEU A 138 -8.86 -29.37 -4.46
N SER A 139 -7.72 -29.35 -5.17
CA SER A 139 -6.38 -29.45 -4.57
C SER A 139 -6.11 -28.32 -3.58
N GLU A 140 -6.44 -27.10 -3.97
CA GLU A 140 -6.27 -25.89 -3.17
C GLU A 140 -7.18 -25.88 -1.93
N LEU A 141 -8.44 -26.29 -2.09
CA LEU A 141 -9.33 -26.45 -0.95
C LEU A 141 -8.81 -27.51 0.04
N LEU A 142 -8.35 -28.66 -0.46
CA LEU A 142 -7.75 -29.70 0.38
C LEU A 142 -6.49 -29.21 1.07
N ARG A 143 -5.71 -28.34 0.43
CA ARG A 143 -4.53 -27.74 1.02
C ARG A 143 -4.86 -26.85 2.21
N VAL A 144 -5.86 -25.98 2.09
CA VAL A 144 -6.36 -25.18 3.23
C VAL A 144 -6.87 -26.08 4.37
N ILE A 145 -7.60 -27.16 4.05
CA ILE A 145 -8.10 -28.09 5.07
C ILE A 145 -6.94 -28.71 5.88
N GLN A 146 -5.78 -28.96 5.27
CA GLN A 146 -4.58 -29.42 5.99
C GLN A 146 -4.08 -28.36 6.98
N LEU A 147 -4.03 -27.09 6.58
CA LEU A 147 -3.64 -25.98 7.47
C LEU A 147 -4.61 -25.85 8.65
N TYR A 148 -5.91 -25.92 8.40
CA TYR A 148 -6.96 -25.92 9.43
C TYR A 148 -6.79 -27.06 10.43
N ASN A 149 -6.59 -28.30 9.95
CA ASN A 149 -6.39 -29.47 10.82
C ASN A 149 -5.07 -29.42 11.61
N GLY A 150 -4.13 -28.59 11.18
CA GLY A 150 -2.84 -28.36 11.82
C GLY A 150 -2.87 -27.54 13.11
N ILE A 151 -4.04 -27.00 13.50
CA ILE A 151 -4.26 -26.08 14.63
C ILE A 151 -3.66 -24.69 14.42
N SER A 152 -2.44 -24.61 13.88
CA SER A 152 -1.79 -23.37 13.46
C SER A 152 -0.89 -23.61 12.27
N TYR A 153 -0.34 -22.55 11.71
CA TYR A 153 0.58 -22.62 10.59
C TYR A 153 1.70 -21.58 10.71
N TYR A 154 2.69 -21.71 9.85
CA TYR A 154 3.85 -20.82 9.76
C TYR A 154 4.38 -20.76 8.33
N CYS A 155 5.31 -19.86 8.08
CA CYS A 155 5.91 -19.65 6.77
C CYS A 155 6.87 -20.79 6.43
N ASP A 156 6.72 -21.35 5.23
CA ASP A 156 7.58 -22.39 4.67
C ASP A 156 7.81 -22.11 3.19
N PRO A 157 8.83 -21.31 2.83
CA PRO A 157 9.06 -20.91 1.43
C PRO A 157 9.40 -22.08 0.51
N ASP A 158 9.82 -23.23 1.07
CA ASP A 158 10.07 -24.47 0.33
C ASP A 158 8.81 -25.37 0.24
N GLY A 159 7.70 -24.94 0.87
CA GLY A 159 6.41 -25.62 0.88
C GLY A 159 5.58 -25.35 -0.38
N GLU A 160 4.52 -26.14 -0.56
CA GLU A 160 3.67 -26.12 -1.76
C GLU A 160 3.07 -24.75 -2.09
N ASP A 161 2.62 -24.04 -1.07
CA ASP A 161 1.91 -22.76 -1.11
C ASP A 161 2.63 -21.67 -0.29
N GLY A 162 3.87 -21.92 0.13
CA GLY A 162 4.62 -21.02 1.01
C GLY A 162 4.29 -21.14 2.49
N TYR A 163 3.42 -22.09 2.89
CA TYR A 163 3.01 -22.31 4.28
C TYR A 163 3.22 -23.76 4.72
N ARG A 164 3.30 -23.97 6.03
CA ARG A 164 3.31 -25.29 6.64
C ARG A 164 2.48 -25.31 7.92
N PHE A 165 1.81 -26.43 8.16
CA PHE A 165 1.03 -26.63 9.37
C PHE A 165 1.95 -26.95 10.58
N GLY A 166 1.54 -26.49 11.76
CA GLY A 166 2.19 -26.75 13.05
C GLY A 166 2.30 -25.52 13.94
N GLU A 167 2.62 -25.75 15.21
CA GLU A 167 2.70 -24.71 16.26
C GLU A 167 4.04 -23.97 16.31
N VAL A 168 5.09 -24.57 15.74
CA VAL A 168 6.46 -24.06 15.84
C VAL A 168 7.03 -23.82 14.45
N GLY A 169 7.28 -22.55 14.13
CA GLY A 169 7.97 -22.13 12.91
C GLY A 169 7.98 -20.62 12.72
N PRO A 170 8.69 -20.12 11.69
CA PRO A 170 8.86 -18.69 11.45
C PRO A 170 7.58 -18.03 10.92
N LYS A 171 7.29 -16.84 11.42
CA LYS A 171 6.12 -16.01 11.07
C LYS A 171 6.57 -14.74 10.34
N THR A 172 7.43 -14.91 9.35
CA THR A 172 8.19 -13.82 8.70
C THR A 172 7.62 -13.40 7.34
N CYS A 173 6.65 -14.14 6.82
CA CYS A 173 5.89 -13.87 5.61
C CYS A 173 4.55 -13.22 5.93
N ALA A 174 3.80 -12.80 4.91
CA ALA A 174 2.42 -12.38 5.09
C ALA A 174 1.57 -13.58 5.60
N PRO A 175 0.71 -13.39 6.60
CA PRO A 175 -0.25 -14.41 7.01
C PRO A 175 -1.13 -14.84 5.84
N HIS A 176 -1.60 -16.08 5.87
CA HIS A 176 -2.48 -16.62 4.82
C HIS A 176 -3.76 -15.77 4.75
N THR A 177 -4.26 -15.43 3.56
CA THR A 177 -5.43 -14.51 3.42
C THR A 177 -6.71 -14.97 4.14
N LEU A 178 -6.80 -16.25 4.49
CA LEU A 178 -7.90 -16.79 5.31
C LEU A 178 -7.79 -16.42 6.79
N ASP A 179 -6.61 -16.10 7.29
CA ASP A 179 -6.37 -15.72 8.67
C ASP A 179 -6.56 -14.20 8.80
N TYR A 180 -7.82 -13.77 8.70
CA TYR A 180 -8.20 -12.36 8.61
C TYR A 180 -8.84 -11.84 9.89
N ASN A 181 -9.44 -12.68 10.75
CA ASN A 181 -10.17 -12.18 11.92
C ASN A 181 -10.36 -13.20 13.07
N PRO A 182 -9.52 -13.16 14.13
CA PRO A 182 -8.29 -12.38 14.25
C PRO A 182 -7.15 -13.02 13.46
N GLN A 183 -6.22 -12.20 12.97
CA GLN A 183 -5.00 -12.68 12.32
C GLN A 183 -4.03 -13.28 13.35
N ASP A 184 -4.20 -14.55 13.70
CA ASP A 184 -3.55 -15.22 14.84
C ASP A 184 -2.70 -16.45 14.46
N TRP A 185 -2.47 -16.66 13.17
CA TRP A 185 -1.75 -17.78 12.56
C TRP A 185 -2.45 -19.11 12.76
N ARG A 186 -3.77 -19.08 12.82
CA ARG A 186 -4.66 -20.24 12.83
C ARG A 186 -5.76 -19.99 11.81
N ILE A 187 -6.28 -21.08 11.26
CA ILE A 187 -7.49 -21.00 10.44
C ILE A 187 -8.64 -21.45 11.32
N SER A 188 -9.56 -20.55 11.60
CA SER A 188 -10.79 -20.84 12.32
C SER A 188 -11.81 -21.54 11.43
N LEU A 189 -12.88 -22.06 12.03
CA LEU A 189 -13.97 -22.67 11.26
C LEU A 189 -14.64 -21.66 10.32
N GLY A 190 -14.81 -20.40 10.75
CA GLY A 190 -15.41 -19.35 9.92
C GLY A 190 -14.57 -19.07 8.68
N GLU A 191 -13.27 -18.97 8.87
CA GLU A 191 -12.29 -18.77 7.81
C GLU A 191 -12.22 -19.98 6.86
N LEU A 192 -12.24 -21.21 7.37
CA LEU A 192 -12.34 -22.40 6.50
C LEU A 192 -13.64 -22.40 5.67
N LEU A 193 -14.77 -22.06 6.28
CA LEU A 193 -16.04 -21.99 5.57
C LEU A 193 -16.01 -20.92 4.48
N ARG A 194 -15.19 -19.88 4.63
CA ARG A 194 -15.03 -18.83 3.64
C ARG A 194 -14.46 -19.34 2.32
N VAL A 195 -13.36 -20.11 2.35
CA VAL A 195 -12.80 -20.69 1.13
C VAL A 195 -13.73 -21.73 0.49
N ILE A 196 -14.50 -22.46 1.30
CA ILE A 196 -15.51 -23.42 0.81
C ILE A 196 -16.62 -22.69 0.03
N GLN A 197 -17.00 -21.48 0.44
CA GLN A 197 -17.96 -20.67 -0.32
C GLN A 197 -17.43 -20.32 -1.72
N PHE A 198 -16.15 -19.94 -1.83
CA PHE A 198 -15.51 -19.65 -3.12
C PHE A 198 -15.46 -20.89 -4.02
N TYR A 199 -15.06 -22.04 -3.48
CA TYR A 199 -15.09 -23.32 -4.19
C TYR A 199 -16.49 -23.64 -4.74
N ASN A 200 -17.52 -23.57 -3.88
CA ASN A 200 -18.90 -23.88 -4.27
C ASN A 200 -19.51 -22.89 -5.27
N SER A 201 -19.00 -21.66 -5.32
CA SER A 201 -19.48 -20.61 -6.22
C SER A 201 -18.81 -20.67 -7.61
N GLY A 202 -17.83 -21.57 -7.78
CA GLY A 202 -17.01 -21.66 -8.99
C GLY A 202 -16.06 -20.47 -9.13
N GLY A 203 -15.54 -19.99 -8.00
CA GLY A 203 -14.57 -18.90 -7.92
C GLY A 203 -15.03 -17.72 -7.08
N TYR A 204 -14.20 -16.68 -7.11
CA TYR A 204 -14.37 -15.48 -6.30
C TYR A 204 -13.87 -14.26 -7.06
N THR A 205 -14.23 -13.07 -6.57
CA THR A 205 -13.74 -11.79 -7.07
C THR A 205 -13.27 -10.95 -5.89
N ARG A 206 -12.39 -9.99 -6.14
CA ARG A 206 -12.08 -8.96 -5.14
C ARG A 206 -13.33 -8.15 -4.80
N SER A 207 -13.45 -7.73 -3.55
CA SER A 207 -14.56 -6.93 -3.05
C SER A 207 -14.09 -6.08 -1.88
N VAL A 208 -13.92 -4.78 -2.11
CA VAL A 208 -13.34 -3.82 -1.14
C VAL A 208 -14.24 -3.60 0.10
N GLY A 209 -15.45 -4.17 0.14
CA GLY A 209 -16.32 -4.25 1.32
C GLY A 209 -16.66 -5.67 1.77
N GLY A 210 -16.02 -6.68 1.18
CA GLY A 210 -16.20 -8.08 1.54
C GLY A 210 -15.54 -8.40 2.89
N GLU A 211 -16.01 -9.46 3.54
CA GLU A 211 -15.55 -9.91 4.86
C GLU A 211 -14.03 -10.03 5.00
N ASP A 212 -13.38 -10.49 3.94
CA ASP A 212 -11.96 -10.81 3.80
C ASP A 212 -11.33 -10.10 2.58
N GLY A 213 -12.00 -9.08 2.04
CA GLY A 213 -11.58 -8.41 0.80
C GLY A 213 -11.96 -9.16 -0.49
N PHE A 214 -12.68 -10.28 -0.38
CA PHE A 214 -13.16 -11.07 -1.52
C PHE A 214 -14.69 -11.29 -1.46
N SER A 215 -15.26 -11.80 -2.53
CA SER A 215 -16.68 -12.19 -2.60
C SER A 215 -16.84 -13.40 -3.52
N PRO A 216 -17.76 -14.32 -3.22
CA PRO A 216 -18.04 -15.42 -4.13
C PRO A 216 -18.54 -14.90 -5.48
N LYS A 217 -18.17 -15.59 -6.57
CA LYS A 217 -18.48 -15.17 -7.95
C LYS A 217 -19.98 -15.27 -8.30
N LYS A 218 -20.77 -16.05 -7.54
CA LYS A 218 -22.19 -16.33 -7.78
C LYS A 218 -23.00 -16.31 -6.50
#